data_AF-A0A7M7T7E3-F1
#
_entry.id   AF-A0A7M7T7E3-F1
#
_cell.length_a   1.000
_cell.length_b   1.000
_cell.length_c   1.000
_cell.angle_alpha   90.00
_cell.angle_beta   90.00
_cell.angle_gamma   90.00
#
_symmetry.space_group_name_H-M   'P 1'
#
loop_
_entity.id
_entity.type
_entity.pdbx_description
1 polymer ?
#
loop_
_entity_poly.entity_id
_entity_poly.type
_entity_poly.pdbx_seq_one_letter_code
_entity_poly.pdbx_strand_id
1 'polypeptide(L)'
;MTQFLPCDGFKWVEDLNCDFFNVPDDASVGYILEVDLEYPESLHDAHKDFRLCPEHAAPPGSNQEKLLTPLNSKERYVLHYVALKHGLRLKHIYRALQFNQKPWLKPYIDLNSEMRKNAKNEFEKMLFKLFNNAVYGKTMENERKRVDVMLVNKWEGRYGCEAYIAQPNFHSCAIFDENLVAVQLARTEISVRKPIYIGLTVLDLSKSLVYRFPYEYMQKRVGEKAKLLYTDTDSLIYEVSVVDMYAVMKTDLHEFVGFRSEMYSVKVQGQQPIKKTKGVKPSVVKSTIEFDDYIHCL
;
A
#
# COMPACT_ATOMS: atom_id res chain seq x y z
N MET A 1 -7.46 9.14 -2.11
CA MET A 1 -8.76 9.33 -1.41
C MET A 1 -9.51 10.59 -1.83
N THR A 2 -8.88 11.56 -2.50
CA THR A 2 -9.54 12.76 -3.06
C THR A 2 -10.16 12.52 -4.46
N GLN A 3 -9.78 11.44 -5.13
CA GLN A 3 -10.32 11.01 -6.42
C GLN A 3 -11.71 10.34 -6.26
N PHE A 4 -12.31 9.95 -7.39
CA PHE A 4 -13.57 9.22 -7.41
C PHE A 4 -13.38 7.85 -6.75
N LEU A 5 -14.30 7.50 -5.85
CA LEU A 5 -14.30 6.23 -5.13
C LEU A 5 -15.68 5.57 -5.24
N PRO A 6 -15.74 4.23 -5.24
CA PRO A 6 -17.02 3.51 -5.25
C PRO A 6 -17.90 3.97 -4.10
N CYS A 7 -19.19 4.15 -4.37
CA CYS A 7 -20.18 4.53 -3.35
C CYS A 7 -21.32 3.52 -3.22
N ASP A 8 -21.96 3.14 -4.34
CA ASP A 8 -23.15 2.31 -4.37
C ASP A 8 -23.37 1.70 -5.77
N GLY A 9 -24.54 1.11 -6.01
CA GLY A 9 -24.93 0.63 -7.36
C GLY A 9 -24.18 -0.60 -7.84
N PHE A 10 -23.67 -1.42 -6.91
CA PHE A 10 -22.89 -2.61 -7.23
C PHE A 10 -23.72 -3.63 -8.01
N LYS A 11 -23.23 -4.00 -9.20
CA LYS A 11 -23.82 -5.07 -10.01
C LYS A 11 -22.77 -5.78 -10.85
N TRP A 12 -22.97 -7.07 -11.09
CA TRP A 12 -22.16 -7.81 -12.04
C TRP A 12 -22.47 -7.36 -13.46
N VAL A 13 -21.44 -7.21 -14.28
CA VAL A 13 -21.59 -6.91 -15.71
C VAL A 13 -21.86 -8.22 -16.44
N GLU A 14 -22.93 -8.25 -17.24
CA GLU A 14 -23.32 -9.44 -18.03
C GLU A 14 -22.50 -9.56 -19.32
N ASP A 15 -22.30 -8.44 -20.04
CA ASP A 15 -21.49 -8.39 -21.26
C ASP A 15 -20.09 -7.83 -20.98
N LEU A 16 -19.08 -8.68 -21.11
CA LEU A 16 -17.68 -8.33 -20.83
C LEU A 16 -16.95 -7.77 -22.07
N ASN A 17 -17.64 -7.55 -23.20
CA ASN A 17 -17.04 -6.94 -24.40
C ASN A 17 -16.96 -5.40 -24.34
N CYS A 18 -17.14 -4.79 -23.16
CA CYS A 18 -17.03 -3.35 -22.98
C CYS A 18 -15.57 -2.86 -23.01
N ASP A 19 -15.39 -1.61 -23.42
CA ASP A 19 -14.09 -0.95 -23.37
C ASP A 19 -13.80 -0.41 -21.96
N PHE A 20 -13.27 -1.28 -21.10
CA PHE A 20 -12.89 -0.91 -19.73
C PHE A 20 -11.62 -0.04 -19.66
N PHE A 21 -10.82 0.02 -20.73
CA PHE A 21 -9.55 0.77 -20.75
C PHE A 21 -9.74 2.27 -20.90
N ASN A 22 -10.73 2.67 -21.71
CA ASN A 22 -10.95 4.08 -22.04
C ASN A 22 -11.97 4.77 -21.13
N VAL A 23 -12.41 4.12 -20.05
CA VAL A 23 -13.27 4.74 -19.04
C VAL A 23 -12.50 5.88 -18.36
N PRO A 24 -13.01 7.12 -18.32
CA PRO A 24 -12.39 8.22 -17.59
C PRO A 24 -12.23 7.94 -16.09
N ASP A 25 -11.21 8.52 -15.46
CA ASP A 25 -10.95 8.33 -14.01
C ASP A 25 -12.02 9.00 -13.14
N ASP A 26 -12.73 10.00 -13.69
CA ASP A 26 -13.80 10.78 -13.08
C ASP A 26 -15.20 10.40 -13.61
N ALA A 27 -15.30 9.28 -14.34
CA ALA A 27 -16.58 8.76 -14.79
C ALA A 27 -17.51 8.47 -13.60
N SER A 28 -18.81 8.68 -13.76
CA SER A 28 -19.81 8.37 -12.71
C SER A 28 -19.93 6.87 -12.42
N VAL A 29 -19.44 6.03 -13.32
CA VAL A 29 -19.43 4.57 -13.23
C VAL A 29 -18.00 4.06 -13.33
N GLY A 30 -17.62 3.15 -12.44
CA GLY A 30 -16.33 2.48 -12.42
C GLY A 30 -16.46 0.96 -12.33
N TYR A 31 -15.33 0.27 -12.46
CA TYR A 31 -15.27 -1.20 -12.50
C TYR A 31 -14.12 -1.77 -11.67
N ILE A 32 -14.37 -2.91 -11.02
CA ILE A 32 -13.36 -3.82 -10.49
C ILE A 32 -13.40 -5.09 -11.34
N LEU A 33 -12.24 -5.52 -11.82
CA LEU A 33 -12.13 -6.59 -12.81
C LEU A 33 -11.29 -7.73 -12.25
N GLU A 34 -11.67 -8.97 -12.55
CA GLU A 34 -10.81 -10.14 -12.41
C GLU A 34 -10.35 -10.59 -13.78
N VAL A 35 -9.05 -10.52 -14.03
CA VAL A 35 -8.48 -10.59 -15.39
C VAL A 35 -7.18 -11.38 -15.46
N ASP A 36 -6.88 -11.90 -16.64
CA ASP A 36 -5.53 -12.33 -17.00
C ASP A 36 -4.80 -11.19 -17.71
N LEU A 37 -3.58 -10.89 -17.25
CA LEU A 37 -2.73 -9.85 -17.80
C LEU A 37 -1.44 -10.47 -18.32
N GLU A 38 -1.19 -10.32 -19.61
CA GLU A 38 0.11 -10.61 -20.19
C GLU A 38 1.10 -9.50 -19.86
N TYR A 39 2.26 -9.91 -19.38
CA TYR A 39 3.44 -9.06 -19.26
C TYR A 39 4.32 -9.29 -20.49
N PRO A 40 4.30 -8.38 -21.48
CA PRO A 40 5.07 -8.57 -22.71
C PRO A 40 6.57 -8.45 -22.43
N GLU A 41 7.37 -9.32 -23.05
CA GLU A 41 8.83 -9.27 -22.94
C GLU A 41 9.40 -7.91 -23.38
N SER A 42 8.75 -7.23 -24.32
CA SER A 42 9.13 -5.89 -24.77
C SER A 42 9.07 -4.83 -23.68
N LEU A 43 8.34 -5.06 -22.58
CA LEU A 43 8.27 -4.15 -21.43
C LEU A 43 9.26 -4.50 -20.32
N HIS A 44 9.94 -5.66 -20.38
CA HIS A 44 10.78 -6.12 -19.28
C HIS A 44 11.93 -5.16 -18.96
N ASP A 45 12.63 -4.67 -19.98
CA ASP A 45 13.74 -3.73 -19.79
C ASP A 45 13.25 -2.37 -19.27
N ALA A 46 12.11 -1.89 -19.79
CA ALA A 46 11.50 -0.63 -19.36
C ALA A 46 10.98 -0.69 -17.92
N HIS A 47 10.51 -1.87 -17.49
CA HIS A 47 9.91 -2.08 -16.17
C HIS A 47 10.84 -2.83 -15.20
N LYS A 48 12.13 -2.99 -15.52
CA LYS A 48 13.03 -3.79 -14.71
C LYS A 48 13.16 -3.27 -13.27
N ASP A 49 13.19 -1.94 -13.12
CA ASP A 49 13.42 -1.25 -11.83
C ASP A 49 12.12 -0.98 -11.06
N PHE A 50 11.00 -0.83 -11.77
CA PHE A 50 9.67 -0.70 -11.18
C PHE A 50 8.68 -1.52 -11.97
N ARG A 51 7.93 -2.38 -11.29
CA ARG A 51 7.12 -3.43 -11.93
C ARG A 51 5.66 -3.30 -11.53
N LEU A 52 4.79 -3.57 -12.49
CA LEU A 52 3.35 -3.49 -12.35
C LEU A 52 2.76 -4.74 -11.69
N CYS A 53 1.58 -4.59 -11.10
CA CYS A 53 0.75 -5.70 -10.59
C CYS A 53 1.50 -6.65 -9.63
N PRO A 54 1.93 -6.18 -8.44
CA PRO A 54 2.54 -7.05 -7.44
C PRO A 54 1.57 -8.13 -6.95
N GLU A 55 2.10 -9.29 -6.58
CA GLU A 55 1.33 -10.46 -6.12
C GLU A 55 1.95 -11.08 -4.86
N HIS A 56 1.13 -11.70 -4.02
CA HIS A 56 1.62 -12.46 -2.87
C HIS A 56 2.07 -13.84 -3.34
N ALA A 57 3.35 -14.14 -3.18
CA ALA A 57 3.91 -15.44 -3.51
C ALA A 57 5.15 -15.72 -2.65
N ALA A 58 5.50 -16.99 -2.51
CA ALA A 58 6.72 -17.41 -1.85
C ALA A 58 7.91 -17.22 -2.83
N PRO A 59 8.98 -16.50 -2.46
CA PRO A 59 10.14 -16.37 -3.32
C PRO A 59 10.91 -17.71 -3.40
N PRO A 60 11.70 -17.93 -4.46
CA PRO A 60 12.50 -19.15 -4.60
C PRO A 60 13.35 -19.41 -3.35
N GLY A 61 13.24 -20.62 -2.80
CA GLY A 61 13.97 -21.02 -1.59
C GLY A 61 13.36 -20.55 -0.26
N SER A 62 12.15 -19.99 -0.26
CA SER A 62 11.41 -19.66 0.97
C SER A 62 9.99 -20.23 0.92
N ASN A 63 9.46 -20.59 2.10
CA ASN A 63 8.04 -20.92 2.27
C ASN A 63 7.22 -19.73 2.81
N GLN A 64 7.85 -18.57 3.01
CA GLN A 64 7.15 -17.39 3.50
C GLN A 64 6.63 -16.57 2.32
N GLU A 65 5.31 -16.42 2.24
CA GLU A 65 4.69 -15.52 1.28
C GLU A 65 5.15 -14.08 1.52
N LYS A 66 5.57 -13.43 0.45
CA LYS A 66 5.91 -12.00 0.43
C LYS A 66 5.18 -11.34 -0.72
N LEU A 67 5.04 -10.02 -0.64
CA LEU A 67 4.60 -9.25 -1.79
C LEU A 67 5.76 -9.20 -2.78
N LEU A 68 5.61 -9.89 -3.91
CA LEU A 68 6.58 -9.93 -4.97
C LEU A 68 6.13 -9.02 -6.12
N THR A 69 7.11 -8.52 -6.85
CA THR A 69 6.91 -7.82 -8.12
C THR A 69 7.54 -8.61 -9.28
N PRO A 70 6.98 -9.74 -9.71
CA PRO A 70 7.55 -10.50 -10.82
C PRO A 70 7.12 -9.94 -12.19
N LEU A 71 7.94 -10.16 -13.22
CA LEU A 71 7.69 -9.83 -14.64
C LEU A 71 6.92 -10.95 -15.37
N ASN A 72 6.37 -11.92 -14.65
CA ASN A 72 5.47 -12.92 -15.22
C ASN A 72 4.10 -12.30 -15.55
N SER A 73 3.41 -12.96 -16.47
CA SER A 73 1.98 -12.73 -16.67
C SER A 73 1.19 -13.02 -15.39
N LYS A 74 0.09 -12.30 -15.20
CA LYS A 74 -0.79 -12.42 -14.03
C LYS A 74 -2.04 -13.18 -14.40
N GLU A 75 -2.42 -14.14 -13.55
CA GLU A 75 -3.64 -14.91 -13.71
C GLU A 75 -4.67 -14.48 -12.67
N ARG A 76 -5.93 -14.33 -13.09
CA ARG A 76 -7.07 -13.99 -12.22
C ARG A 76 -6.80 -12.82 -11.27
N TYR A 77 -6.06 -11.82 -11.75
CA TYR A 77 -5.69 -10.65 -10.97
C TYR A 77 -6.90 -9.75 -10.77
N VAL A 78 -7.17 -9.36 -9.52
CA VAL A 78 -8.28 -8.47 -9.18
C VAL A 78 -7.76 -7.04 -9.03
N LEU A 79 -8.30 -6.11 -9.81
CA LEU A 79 -7.85 -4.72 -9.82
C LEU A 79 -8.95 -3.72 -10.18
N HIS A 80 -8.76 -2.47 -9.77
CA HIS A 80 -9.58 -1.34 -10.20
C HIS A 80 -9.24 -0.92 -11.64
N TYR A 81 -10.24 -0.67 -12.50
CA TYR A 81 -10.06 -0.45 -13.95
C TYR A 81 -8.96 0.57 -14.35
N VAL A 82 -8.74 1.62 -13.55
CA VAL A 82 -7.66 2.62 -13.78
C VAL A 82 -6.28 1.97 -13.81
N ALA A 83 -6.05 0.90 -13.06
CA ALA A 83 -4.77 0.19 -13.05
C ALA A 83 -4.48 -0.54 -14.37
N LEU A 84 -5.47 -0.78 -15.24
CA LEU A 84 -5.25 -1.35 -16.57
C LEU A 84 -4.49 -0.40 -17.51
N LYS A 85 -4.50 0.90 -17.24
CA LYS A 85 -3.94 1.92 -18.14
C LYS A 85 -2.41 1.93 -18.20
N HIS A 86 -1.73 1.21 -17.30
CA HIS A 86 -0.26 1.24 -17.17
C HIS A 86 0.49 0.29 -18.11
N GLY A 87 -0.19 -0.31 -19.10
CA GLY A 87 0.48 -0.92 -20.26
C GLY A 87 0.60 -2.44 -20.27
N LEU A 88 0.08 -3.16 -19.27
CA LEU A 88 -0.05 -4.62 -19.38
C LEU A 88 -1.16 -4.98 -20.38
N ARG A 89 -1.00 -6.11 -21.09
CA ARG A 89 -1.96 -6.54 -22.10
C ARG A 89 -3.02 -7.43 -21.49
N LEU A 90 -4.28 -6.98 -21.53
CA LEU A 90 -5.41 -7.80 -21.13
C LEU A 90 -5.57 -9.01 -22.06
N LYS A 91 -5.58 -10.21 -21.48
CA LYS A 91 -5.81 -11.48 -22.19
C LYS A 91 -7.24 -11.96 -22.04
N HIS A 92 -7.79 -11.89 -20.83
CA HIS A 92 -9.11 -12.42 -20.53
C HIS A 92 -9.75 -11.67 -19.36
N ILE A 93 -11.08 -11.53 -19.39
CA ILE A 93 -11.89 -11.01 -18.28
C ILE A 93 -12.80 -12.13 -17.79
N TYR A 94 -12.65 -12.53 -16.53
CA TYR A 94 -13.51 -13.54 -15.92
C TYR A 94 -14.81 -12.95 -15.42
N ARG A 95 -14.73 -11.76 -14.83
CA ARG A 95 -15.88 -11.02 -14.30
C ARG A 95 -15.53 -9.56 -14.07
N ALA A 96 -16.56 -8.73 -14.16
CA ALA A 96 -16.48 -7.31 -13.88
C ALA A 96 -17.59 -6.92 -12.90
N LEU A 97 -17.21 -6.19 -11.85
CA LEU A 97 -18.13 -5.59 -10.89
C LEU A 97 -18.23 -4.10 -11.20
N GLN A 98 -19.39 -3.66 -11.66
CA GLN A 98 -19.71 -2.26 -11.89
C GLN A 98 -20.17 -1.60 -10.59
N PHE A 99 -19.85 -0.32 -10.39
CA PHE A 99 -20.36 0.51 -9.31
C PHE A 99 -20.49 1.98 -9.73
N ASN A 100 -21.32 2.72 -9.00
CA ASN A 100 -21.32 4.17 -9.05
C ASN A 100 -20.15 4.70 -8.23
N GLN A 101 -19.51 5.77 -8.72
CA GLN A 101 -18.40 6.42 -8.03
C GLN A 101 -18.51 7.94 -8.09
N LYS A 102 -17.97 8.58 -7.05
CA LYS A 102 -17.93 10.05 -6.91
C LYS A 102 -16.82 10.42 -5.92
N PRO A 103 -16.34 11.67 -5.87
CA PRO A 103 -15.29 12.09 -4.95
C PRO A 103 -15.87 12.37 -3.55
N TRP A 104 -16.70 11.47 -3.01
CA TRP A 104 -17.47 11.69 -1.78
C TRP A 104 -16.59 11.85 -0.54
N LEU A 105 -15.39 11.28 -0.54
CA LEU A 105 -14.46 11.39 0.58
C LEU A 105 -13.58 12.66 0.49
N LYS A 106 -13.55 13.32 -0.68
CA LYS A 106 -12.71 14.51 -0.93
C LYS A 106 -12.95 15.64 0.09
N PRO A 107 -14.19 16.06 0.41
CA PRO A 107 -14.41 17.15 1.36
C PRO A 107 -13.82 16.87 2.74
N TYR A 108 -13.86 15.61 3.19
CA TYR A 108 -13.28 15.19 4.47
C TYR A 108 -11.75 15.26 4.45
N ILE A 109 -11.13 14.77 3.37
CA ILE A 109 -9.67 14.78 3.22
C ILE A 109 -9.14 16.21 3.10
N ASP A 110 -9.83 17.07 2.36
CA ASP A 110 -9.47 18.48 2.19
C ASP A 110 -9.54 19.21 3.53
N LEU A 111 -10.64 19.04 4.28
CA LEU A 111 -10.82 19.63 5.60
C LEU A 111 -9.68 19.25 6.55
N ASN A 112 -9.36 17.95 6.66
CA ASN A 112 -8.26 17.50 7.51
C ASN A 112 -6.90 18.02 7.03
N SER A 113 -6.70 18.18 5.72
CA SER A 113 -5.46 18.70 5.16
C SER A 113 -5.29 20.20 5.47
N GLU A 114 -6.37 20.97 5.39
CA GLU A 114 -6.40 22.38 5.81
C GLU A 114 -6.17 22.53 7.31
N MET A 115 -6.87 21.74 8.14
CA MET A 115 -6.66 21.72 9.58
C MET A 115 -5.21 21.36 9.93
N ARG A 116 -4.62 20.37 9.25
CA ARG A 116 -3.21 20.00 9.41
C ARG A 116 -2.25 21.13 9.02
N LYS A 117 -2.55 21.86 7.95
CA LYS A 117 -1.74 23.00 7.49
C LYS A 117 -1.77 24.15 8.50
N ASN A 118 -2.91 24.39 9.12
CA ASN A 118 -3.12 25.48 10.08
C ASN A 118 -2.73 25.11 11.52
N ALA A 119 -2.51 23.82 11.81
CA ALA A 119 -2.10 23.33 13.12
C ALA A 119 -0.76 23.93 13.58
N LYS A 120 -0.74 24.44 14.81
CA LYS A 120 0.43 25.13 15.38
C LYS A 120 1.37 24.19 16.14
N ASN A 121 0.86 23.05 16.59
CA ASN A 121 1.62 22.06 17.34
C ASN A 121 1.73 20.73 16.59
N GLU A 122 2.76 19.95 16.93
CA GLU A 122 3.02 18.67 16.28
C GLU A 122 1.94 17.62 16.58
N PHE A 123 1.29 17.68 17.74
CA PHE A 123 0.21 16.76 18.09
C PHE A 123 -0.97 16.88 17.14
N GLU A 124 -1.48 18.08 16.90
CA GLU A 124 -2.58 18.35 15.96
C GLU A 124 -2.20 17.94 14.54
N LYS A 125 -0.98 18.26 14.10
CA LYS A 125 -0.50 17.84 12.78
C LYS A 125 -0.52 16.32 12.63
N MET A 126 -0.11 15.59 13.67
CA MET A 126 -0.15 14.13 13.70
C MET A 126 -1.59 13.61 13.75
N LEU A 127 -2.49 14.26 14.49
CA LEU A 127 -3.90 13.89 14.62
C LEU A 127 -4.62 13.97 13.27
N PHE A 128 -4.53 15.10 12.56
CA PHE A 128 -5.20 15.26 11.26
C PHE A 128 -4.58 14.35 10.18
N LYS A 129 -3.27 14.07 10.26
CA LYS A 129 -2.64 13.02 9.43
C LYS A 129 -3.25 11.65 9.73
N LEU A 130 -3.42 11.32 11.01
CA LEU A 130 -4.00 10.05 11.45
C LEU A 130 -5.45 9.90 10.98
N PHE A 131 -6.27 10.95 11.07
CA PHE A 131 -7.66 10.91 10.60
C PHE A 131 -7.76 10.52 9.12
N ASN A 132 -6.92 11.08 8.26
CA ASN A 132 -6.86 10.66 6.86
C ASN A 132 -6.41 9.19 6.73
N ASN A 133 -5.28 8.82 7.34
CA ASN A 133 -4.71 7.48 7.20
C ASN A 133 -5.60 6.37 7.80
N ALA A 134 -6.32 6.68 8.88
CA ALA A 134 -7.19 5.74 9.58
C ALA A 134 -8.37 5.30 8.71
N VAL A 135 -8.88 6.16 7.82
CA VAL A 135 -9.96 5.78 6.89
C VAL A 135 -9.50 4.62 6.02
N TYR A 136 -8.34 4.73 5.36
CA TYR A 136 -7.79 3.65 4.55
C TYR A 136 -7.58 2.37 5.36
N GLY A 137 -6.89 2.47 6.51
CA GLY A 137 -6.64 1.32 7.39
C GLY A 137 -7.94 0.62 7.83
N LYS A 138 -9.00 1.39 8.10
CA LYS A 138 -10.29 0.84 8.52
C LYS A 138 -11.04 0.17 7.38
N THR A 139 -10.90 0.67 6.15
CA THR A 139 -11.51 0.03 4.97
C THR A 139 -10.85 -1.30 4.62
N MET A 140 -9.56 -1.47 4.92
CA MET A 140 -8.79 -2.71 4.68
C MET A 140 -8.82 -3.69 5.86
N GLU A 141 -9.59 -3.42 6.91
CA GLU A 141 -9.62 -4.27 8.09
C GLU A 141 -10.26 -5.65 7.78
N ASN A 142 -9.49 -6.71 8.01
CA ASN A 142 -9.98 -8.08 7.83
C ASN A 142 -10.71 -8.57 9.09
N GLU A 143 -12.04 -8.48 9.08
CA GLU A 143 -12.88 -8.89 10.21
C GLU A 143 -12.85 -10.41 10.47
N ARG A 144 -12.39 -11.22 9.50
CA ARG A 144 -12.25 -12.68 9.67
C ARG A 144 -11.06 -13.07 10.55
N LYS A 145 -10.09 -12.16 10.74
CA LYS A 145 -8.93 -12.38 11.62
C LYS A 145 -9.20 -11.98 13.08
N ARG A 146 -10.39 -11.46 13.40
CA ARG A 146 -10.74 -11.11 14.78
C ARG A 146 -10.99 -12.37 15.61
N VAL A 147 -10.48 -12.35 16.83
CA VAL A 147 -10.67 -13.39 17.85
C VAL A 147 -11.36 -12.79 19.06
N ASP A 148 -12.08 -13.63 19.80
CA ASP A 148 -12.59 -13.25 21.11
C ASP A 148 -11.53 -13.60 22.16
N VAL A 149 -11.21 -12.64 23.04
CA VAL A 149 -10.19 -12.81 24.08
C VAL A 149 -10.87 -12.79 25.43
N MET A 150 -10.79 -13.90 26.15
CA MET A 150 -11.30 -14.03 27.51
C MET A 150 -10.13 -13.93 28.49
N LEU A 151 -10.20 -12.98 29.42
CA LEU A 151 -9.26 -12.88 30.53
C LEU A 151 -9.82 -13.68 31.72
N VAL A 152 -9.05 -14.65 32.20
CA VAL A 152 -9.50 -15.62 33.19
C VAL A 152 -8.49 -15.69 34.33
N ASN A 153 -9.01 -15.73 35.56
CA ASN A 153 -8.21 -15.76 36.79
C ASN A 153 -8.41 -17.00 37.66
N LYS A 154 -9.04 -18.04 37.11
CA LYS A 154 -9.31 -19.30 37.79
C LYS A 154 -9.28 -20.46 36.79
N TRP A 155 -8.80 -21.61 37.25
CA TRP A 155 -8.75 -22.82 36.42
C TRP A 155 -10.15 -23.43 36.21
N GLU A 156 -10.86 -23.66 37.32
CA GLU A 156 -12.10 -24.45 37.32
C GLU A 156 -13.38 -23.61 37.18
N GLY A 157 -14.47 -24.32 36.86
CA GLY A 157 -15.83 -23.81 36.81
C GLY A 157 -16.28 -23.39 35.41
N ARG A 158 -17.57 -23.05 35.28
CA ARG A 158 -18.21 -22.72 33.98
C ARG A 158 -17.49 -21.61 33.19
N TYR A 159 -16.86 -20.68 33.89
CA TYR A 159 -16.09 -19.58 33.31
C TYR A 159 -14.59 -19.67 33.66
N GLY A 160 -14.13 -20.87 34.03
CA GLY A 160 -12.72 -21.16 34.28
C GLY A 160 -11.96 -21.39 32.98
N CYS A 161 -10.63 -21.37 33.08
CA CYS A 161 -9.72 -21.56 31.94
C CYS A 161 -9.98 -22.89 31.22
N GLU A 162 -10.18 -23.96 31.99
CA GLU A 162 -10.49 -25.31 31.47
C GLU A 162 -11.72 -25.30 30.56
N ALA A 163 -12.79 -24.62 30.98
CA ALA A 163 -14.05 -24.56 30.23
C ALA A 163 -13.91 -23.83 28.90
N TYR A 164 -13.02 -22.84 28.78
CA TYR A 164 -12.75 -22.15 27.53
C TYR A 164 -11.81 -22.93 26.61
N ILE A 165 -10.79 -23.59 27.17
CA ILE A 165 -9.87 -24.45 26.40
C ILE A 165 -10.61 -25.65 25.79
N ALA A 166 -11.60 -26.19 26.50
CA ALA A 166 -12.41 -27.29 26.02
C ALA A 166 -13.38 -26.92 24.89
N GLN A 167 -13.53 -25.63 24.54
CA GLN A 167 -14.44 -25.22 23.47
C GLN A 167 -13.88 -25.59 22.10
N PRO A 168 -14.72 -26.01 21.13
CA PRO A 168 -14.27 -26.41 19.81
C PRO A 168 -13.67 -25.25 18.99
N ASN A 169 -13.96 -24.00 19.36
CA ASN A 169 -13.40 -22.81 18.76
C ASN A 169 -12.19 -22.27 19.53
N PHE A 170 -11.61 -23.03 20.45
CA PHE A 170 -10.35 -22.65 21.08
C PHE A 170 -9.25 -22.44 20.02
N HIS A 171 -8.53 -21.32 20.12
CA HIS A 171 -7.45 -20.97 19.21
C HIS A 171 -6.08 -21.08 19.89
N SER A 172 -5.90 -20.37 21.00
CA SER A 172 -4.64 -20.35 21.76
C SER A 172 -4.85 -19.78 23.16
N CYS A 173 -3.84 -19.88 24.03
CA CYS A 173 -3.82 -19.18 25.30
C CYS A 173 -2.46 -18.53 25.55
N ALA A 174 -2.45 -17.42 26.27
CA ALA A 174 -1.26 -16.74 26.76
C ALA A 174 -1.36 -16.56 28.27
N ILE A 175 -0.39 -17.09 29.01
CA ILE A 175 -0.31 -16.98 30.47
C ILE A 175 0.46 -15.70 30.78
N PHE A 176 -0.14 -14.78 31.53
CA PHE A 176 0.53 -13.56 31.98
C PHE A 176 1.23 -13.78 33.33
N ASP A 177 0.52 -14.43 34.27
CA ASP A 177 1.04 -14.83 35.58
C ASP A 177 0.21 -16.00 36.16
N GLU A 178 0.50 -16.37 37.41
CA GLU A 178 -0.14 -17.46 38.15
C GLU A 178 -1.67 -17.31 38.30
N ASN A 179 -2.17 -16.08 38.20
CA ASN A 179 -3.57 -15.73 38.43
C ASN A 179 -4.24 -15.11 37.19
N LEU A 180 -3.58 -15.05 36.03
CA LEU A 180 -4.14 -14.42 34.84
C LEU A 180 -3.72 -15.11 33.55
N VAL A 181 -4.71 -15.60 32.81
CA VAL A 181 -4.56 -16.21 31.49
C VAL A 181 -5.49 -15.53 30.49
N ALA A 182 -4.98 -15.19 29.31
CA ALA A 182 -5.79 -14.84 28.14
C ALA A 182 -6.05 -16.09 27.31
N VAL A 183 -7.32 -16.45 27.13
CA VAL A 183 -7.75 -17.50 26.22
C VAL A 183 -8.31 -16.85 24.95
N GLN A 184 -7.74 -17.18 23.80
CA GLN A 184 -8.20 -16.72 22.49
C GLN A 184 -9.12 -17.78 21.88
N LEU A 185 -10.30 -17.34 21.48
CA LEU A 185 -11.30 -18.16 20.81
C LEU A 185 -11.52 -17.63 19.38
N ALA A 186 -11.57 -18.54 18.41
CA ALA A 186 -12.01 -18.22 17.07
C ALA A 186 -13.49 -17.83 17.09
N ARG A 187 -13.86 -16.84 16.28
CA ARG A 187 -15.27 -16.43 16.14
C ARG A 187 -16.04 -17.46 15.32
N THR A 188 -17.16 -17.92 15.88
CA THR A 188 -18.07 -18.87 15.21
C THR A 188 -18.96 -18.17 14.18
N GLU A 189 -19.20 -16.87 14.35
CA GLU A 189 -19.94 -16.03 13.42
C GLU A 189 -19.14 -14.76 13.10
N ILE A 190 -19.05 -14.43 11.81
CA ILE A 190 -18.35 -13.24 11.32
C ILE A 190 -19.31 -12.39 10.49
N SER A 191 -19.64 -11.22 11.01
CA SER A 191 -20.30 -10.16 10.24
C SER A 191 -19.27 -9.34 9.46
N VAL A 192 -19.32 -9.36 8.13
CA VAL A 192 -18.47 -8.52 7.27
C VAL A 192 -19.20 -7.21 6.97
N ARG A 193 -18.71 -6.12 7.57
CA ARG A 193 -19.26 -4.76 7.52
C ARG A 193 -18.26 -3.73 6.96
N LYS A 194 -17.00 -4.12 6.76
CA LYS A 194 -15.99 -3.21 6.21
C LYS A 194 -16.13 -3.08 4.69
N PRO A 195 -16.14 -1.85 4.16
CA PRO A 195 -16.21 -1.62 2.72
C PRO A 195 -14.81 -1.81 2.09
N ILE A 196 -14.37 -3.07 2.00
CA ILE A 196 -13.03 -3.45 1.51
C ILE A 196 -12.75 -2.98 0.08
N TYR A 197 -13.80 -2.80 -0.73
CA TYR A 197 -13.71 -2.28 -2.08
C TYR A 197 -13.15 -0.84 -2.13
N ILE A 198 -13.38 -0.04 -1.07
CA ILE A 198 -12.79 1.30 -0.96
C ILE A 198 -11.29 1.18 -0.77
N GLY A 199 -10.85 0.31 0.13
CA GLY A 199 -9.44 0.08 0.40
C GLY A 199 -8.69 -0.43 -0.84
N LEU A 200 -9.26 -1.40 -1.55
CA LEU A 200 -8.75 -1.87 -2.85
C LEU A 200 -8.60 -0.70 -3.84
N THR A 201 -9.66 0.09 -4.02
CA THR A 201 -9.65 1.19 -4.98
C THR A 201 -8.62 2.26 -4.61
N VAL A 202 -8.56 2.65 -3.34
CA VAL A 202 -7.57 3.63 -2.86
C VAL A 202 -6.15 3.13 -3.10
N LEU A 203 -5.88 1.85 -2.84
CA LEU A 203 -4.56 1.25 -3.06
C LEU A 203 -4.18 1.24 -4.54
N ASP A 204 -5.09 0.84 -5.43
CA ASP A 204 -4.81 0.76 -6.86
C ASP A 204 -4.69 2.14 -7.51
N LEU A 205 -5.50 3.12 -7.10
CA LEU A 205 -5.33 4.51 -7.51
C LEU A 205 -4.00 5.09 -7.00
N SER A 206 -3.59 4.74 -5.78
CA SER A 206 -2.30 5.17 -5.23
C SER A 206 -1.13 4.57 -6.02
N LYS A 207 -1.16 3.27 -6.31
CA LYS A 207 -0.14 2.62 -7.16
C LYS A 207 -0.10 3.25 -8.54
N SER A 208 -1.27 3.48 -9.14
CA SER A 208 -1.40 4.14 -10.43
C SER A 208 -0.73 5.50 -10.44
N LEU A 209 -0.96 6.33 -9.41
CA LEU A 209 -0.30 7.62 -9.28
C LEU A 209 1.23 7.48 -9.19
N VAL A 210 1.72 6.51 -8.41
CA VAL A 210 3.16 6.26 -8.28
C VAL A 210 3.78 5.75 -9.59
N TYR A 211 3.08 4.91 -10.37
CA TYR A 211 3.53 4.43 -11.68
C TYR A 211 3.74 5.57 -12.69
N ARG A 212 2.94 6.64 -12.62
CA ARG A 212 3.07 7.77 -13.55
C ARG A 212 4.44 8.46 -13.45
N PHE A 213 5.04 8.52 -12.27
CA PHE A 213 6.32 9.23 -12.12
C PHE A 213 7.49 8.55 -12.86
N PRO A 214 7.78 7.25 -12.68
CA PRO A 214 8.79 6.55 -13.48
C PRO A 214 8.51 6.59 -14.98
N TYR A 215 7.29 6.22 -15.42
CA TYR A 215 7.03 5.96 -16.84
C TYR A 215 6.60 7.20 -17.63
N GLU A 216 5.82 8.11 -17.04
CA GLU A 216 5.31 9.28 -17.75
C GLU A 216 6.22 10.50 -17.60
N TYR A 217 6.96 10.62 -16.49
CA TYR A 217 7.80 11.78 -16.19
C TYR A 217 9.31 11.49 -16.35
N MET A 218 9.85 10.57 -15.55
CA MET A 218 11.30 10.31 -15.50
C MET A 218 11.81 9.73 -16.81
N GLN A 219 11.14 8.71 -17.35
CA GLN A 219 11.55 8.08 -18.60
C GLN A 219 11.56 9.05 -19.78
N LYS A 220 10.58 9.96 -19.87
CA LYS A 220 10.52 10.94 -20.98
C LYS A 220 11.61 12.02 -20.92
N ARG A 221 12.06 12.39 -19.72
CA ARG A 221 13.00 13.51 -19.51
C ARG A 221 14.44 13.07 -19.35
N VAL A 222 14.64 11.95 -18.68
CA VAL A 222 15.97 11.46 -18.26
C VAL A 222 16.31 10.16 -18.98
N GLY A 223 15.30 9.38 -19.39
CA GLY A 223 15.48 8.12 -20.11
C GLY A 223 16.29 7.12 -19.29
N GLU A 224 17.18 6.39 -19.97
CA GLU A 224 18.04 5.37 -19.37
C GLU A 224 19.10 5.92 -18.40
N LYS A 225 19.24 7.24 -18.31
CA LYS A 225 20.18 7.89 -17.37
C LYS A 225 19.63 7.98 -15.95
N ALA A 226 18.39 7.55 -15.73
CA ALA A 226 17.78 7.44 -14.42
C ALA A 226 17.61 5.95 -14.07
N LYS A 227 18.07 5.57 -12.89
CA LYS A 227 17.89 4.23 -12.34
C LYS A 227 17.14 4.33 -11.01
N LEU A 228 16.00 3.65 -10.89
CA LEU A 228 15.27 3.61 -9.63
C LEU A 228 15.95 2.62 -8.68
N LEU A 229 16.43 3.13 -7.55
CA LEU A 229 17.17 2.34 -6.57
C LEU A 229 16.27 1.78 -5.47
N TYR A 230 15.24 2.52 -5.08
CA TYR A 230 14.40 2.16 -3.95
C TYR A 230 13.03 2.82 -4.01
N THR A 231 12.04 2.12 -3.45
CA THR A 231 10.67 2.62 -3.30
C THR A 231 10.13 2.31 -1.90
N ASP A 232 9.46 3.28 -1.26
CA ASP A 232 8.63 3.04 -0.09
C ASP A 232 7.32 3.81 -0.23
N THR A 233 6.23 3.06 -0.47
CA THR A 233 4.84 3.52 -0.54
C THR A 233 4.58 4.63 -1.57
N ASP A 234 4.97 5.85 -1.25
CA ASP A 234 4.79 7.08 -2.04
C ASP A 234 6.13 7.78 -2.36
N SER A 235 7.26 7.19 -1.98
CA SER A 235 8.60 7.71 -2.20
C SER A 235 9.40 6.86 -3.17
N LEU A 236 10.15 7.53 -4.05
CA LEU A 236 11.01 6.92 -5.08
C LEU A 236 12.42 7.53 -4.95
N ILE A 237 13.45 6.71 -4.99
CA ILE A 237 14.86 7.14 -4.93
C ILE A 237 15.53 6.79 -6.24
N TYR A 238 16.03 7.81 -6.94
CA TYR A 238 16.72 7.63 -8.22
C TYR A 238 18.22 7.95 -8.10
N GLU A 239 19.01 7.14 -8.78
CA GLU A 239 20.32 7.55 -9.28
C GLU A 239 20.13 8.20 -10.65
N VAL A 240 20.70 9.38 -10.84
CA VAL A 240 20.64 10.09 -12.13
C VAL A 240 22.05 10.47 -12.55
N SER A 241 22.46 10.02 -13.74
CA SER A 241 23.80 10.29 -14.27
C SER A 241 23.77 11.40 -15.32
N VAL A 242 24.70 12.36 -15.20
CA VAL A 242 25.02 13.34 -16.27
C VAL A 242 23.84 14.28 -16.65
N VAL A 243 22.80 14.37 -15.82
CA VAL A 243 21.66 15.27 -16.02
C VAL A 243 21.52 16.22 -14.84
N ASP A 244 21.46 17.52 -15.12
CA ASP A 244 21.14 18.53 -14.11
C ASP A 244 19.63 18.47 -13.78
N MET A 245 19.30 17.67 -12.76
CA MET A 245 17.93 17.55 -12.29
C MET A 245 17.35 18.88 -11.78
N TYR A 246 18.17 19.82 -11.30
CA TYR A 246 17.65 21.14 -10.92
C TYR A 246 17.20 21.96 -12.12
N ALA A 247 17.89 21.86 -13.26
CA ALA A 247 17.45 22.46 -14.50
C ALA A 247 16.14 21.83 -15.00
N VAL A 248 16.03 20.50 -14.95
CA VAL A 248 14.78 19.78 -15.29
C VAL A 248 13.64 20.24 -14.37
N MET A 249 13.86 20.29 -13.05
CA MET A 249 12.85 20.73 -12.08
C MET A 249 12.44 22.20 -12.27
N LYS A 250 13.37 23.09 -12.65
CA LYS A 250 13.06 24.51 -12.93
C LYS A 250 12.07 24.67 -14.08
N THR A 251 12.07 23.76 -15.07
CA THR A 251 11.11 23.81 -16.17
C THR A 251 9.68 23.43 -15.75
N ASP A 252 9.53 22.75 -14.60
CA ASP A 252 8.27 22.18 -14.13
C ASP A 252 7.82 22.74 -12.77
N LEU A 253 8.17 23.99 -12.46
CA LEU A 253 7.93 24.68 -11.17
C LEU A 253 6.45 24.77 -10.70
N HIS A 254 5.52 24.10 -11.38
CA HIS A 254 4.14 23.90 -10.95
C HIS A 254 3.94 22.65 -10.07
N GLU A 255 4.88 21.69 -10.04
CA GLU A 255 4.83 20.47 -9.24
C GLU A 255 6.13 20.28 -8.44
N PHE A 256 6.06 20.38 -7.11
CA PHE A 256 7.21 20.20 -6.22
C PHE A 256 7.06 18.91 -5.40
N VAL A 257 8.08 18.04 -5.47
CA VAL A 257 8.22 16.83 -4.63
C VAL A 257 9.55 16.91 -3.87
N GLY A 258 9.48 16.82 -2.53
CA GLY A 258 10.65 16.80 -1.65
C GLY A 258 10.98 15.38 -1.18
N PHE A 259 12.27 15.02 -1.20
CA PHE A 259 12.74 13.68 -0.84
C PHE A 259 12.97 13.52 0.67
N ARG A 260 12.35 12.51 1.27
CA ARG A 260 12.84 11.82 2.48
C ARG A 260 12.21 10.42 2.57
N SER A 261 12.98 9.36 2.33
CA SER A 261 12.55 7.98 2.66
C SER A 261 13.08 7.60 4.05
N GLU A 262 12.75 6.41 4.56
CA GLU A 262 12.99 6.02 5.95
C GLU A 262 14.25 5.16 6.18
N MET A 263 15.04 4.86 5.14
CA MET A 263 16.36 4.23 5.26
C MET A 263 17.34 4.87 4.26
N TYR A 264 18.20 5.78 4.71
CA TYR A 264 19.22 6.39 3.85
C TYR A 264 20.39 6.94 4.67
N SER A 265 21.53 7.07 4.01
CA SER A 265 22.67 7.85 4.48
C SER A 265 23.07 8.84 3.40
N VAL A 266 23.13 10.14 3.73
CA VAL A 266 23.56 11.19 2.80
C VAL A 266 24.81 11.86 3.34
N LYS A 267 25.86 11.90 2.52
CA LYS A 267 27.12 12.60 2.81
C LYS A 267 27.19 13.85 1.92
N VAL A 268 27.05 15.02 2.53
CA VAL A 268 27.21 16.32 1.86
C VAL A 268 28.60 16.86 2.22
N GLN A 269 29.33 17.38 1.22
CA GLN A 269 30.68 17.89 1.42
C GLN A 269 30.68 19.03 2.45
N GLY A 270 31.43 18.88 3.54
CA GLY A 270 31.49 19.85 4.64
C GLY A 270 30.40 19.72 5.71
N GLN A 271 29.53 18.71 5.65
CA GLN A 271 28.50 18.44 6.67
C GLN A 271 28.63 17.04 7.26
N GLN A 272 28.09 16.86 8.47
CA GLN A 272 27.99 15.55 9.09
C GLN A 272 26.99 14.66 8.31
N PRO A 273 27.28 13.36 8.13
CA PRO A 273 26.40 12.45 7.40
C PRO A 273 25.01 12.37 8.04
N ILE A 274 23.97 12.51 7.23
CA ILE A 274 22.58 12.34 7.68
C ILE A 274 22.24 10.87 7.55
N LYS A 275 22.06 10.18 8.67
CA LYS A 275 21.75 8.74 8.76
C LYS A 275 20.33 8.53 9.27
N LYS A 276 19.53 7.72 8.58
CA LYS A 276 18.18 7.36 8.99
C LYS A 276 17.94 5.88 8.69
N THR A 277 17.39 5.13 9.64
CA THR A 277 17.07 3.71 9.46
C THR A 277 15.72 3.36 10.10
N LYS A 278 14.76 2.89 9.30
CA LYS A 278 13.43 2.45 9.75
C LYS A 278 13.57 1.21 10.63
N GLY A 279 12.87 1.18 11.76
CA GLY A 279 12.90 0.05 12.70
C GLY A 279 14.12 0.02 13.65
N VAL A 280 15.09 0.93 13.50
CA VAL A 280 16.25 1.04 14.40
C VAL A 280 16.13 2.31 15.24
N LYS A 281 16.43 2.21 16.54
CA LYS A 281 16.36 3.37 17.45
C LYS A 281 17.29 4.50 16.96
N PRO A 282 16.84 5.78 16.98
CA PRO A 282 17.64 6.90 16.50
C PRO A 282 19.02 7.02 17.17
N SER A 283 19.14 6.64 18.44
CA SER A 283 20.42 6.62 19.16
C SER A 283 21.41 5.66 18.54
N VAL A 284 20.98 4.44 18.19
CA VAL A 284 21.80 3.40 17.57
C VAL A 284 22.24 3.81 16.16
N VAL A 285 21.33 4.38 15.37
CA VAL A 285 21.65 4.92 14.04
C VAL A 285 22.73 6.01 14.13
N LYS A 286 22.67 6.85 15.17
CA LYS A 286 23.64 7.93 15.36
C LYS A 286 25.01 7.41 15.83
N SER A 287 25.04 6.49 16.80
CA SER A 287 26.26 6.05 17.48
C SER A 287 27.00 4.90 16.80
N THR A 288 26.30 4.06 16.05
CA THR A 288 26.82 2.72 15.70
C THR A 288 26.85 2.46 14.20
N ILE A 289 25.91 3.02 13.44
CA ILE A 289 25.85 2.82 11.99
C ILE A 289 26.68 3.90 11.29
N GLU A 290 27.60 3.54 10.42
CA GLU A 290 28.41 4.46 9.61
C GLU A 290 27.84 4.62 8.19
N PHE A 291 28.36 5.58 7.42
CA PHE A 291 27.93 5.78 6.03
C PHE A 291 28.22 4.55 5.18
N ASP A 292 29.40 3.93 5.37
CA ASP A 292 29.86 2.81 4.57
C ASP A 292 29.04 1.53 4.84
N ASP A 293 28.44 1.40 6.03
CA ASP A 293 27.51 0.29 6.33
C ASP A 293 26.28 0.28 5.41
N TYR A 294 25.81 1.44 4.96
CA TYR A 294 24.70 1.53 4.00
C TYR A 294 25.14 1.17 2.58
N ILE A 295 26.41 1.39 2.23
CA ILE A 295 26.98 1.03 0.93
C ILE A 295 27.21 -0.48 0.86
N HIS A 296 27.66 -1.10 1.94
CA HIS A 296 27.93 -2.54 2.01
C HIS A 296 26.66 -3.41 2.12
N CYS A 297 25.50 -2.82 2.41
CA CYS A 297 24.21 -3.53 2.48
C CYS A 297 23.42 -3.54 1.15
N LEU A 298 23.91 -2.85 0.11
CA LEU A 298 23.37 -2.86 -1.26
C LEU A 298 24.16 -3.85 -2.13
#